data_AF-A0A938V9Y6-F1
#
_entry.id   AF-A0A938V9Y6-F1
#
_cell.length_a   1.000
_cell.length_b   1.000
_cell.length_c   1.000
_cell.angle_alpha   90.00
_cell.angle_beta   90.00
_cell.angle_gamma   90.00
#
_symmetry.space_group_name_H-M   'P 1'
#
loop_
_entity.id
_entity.type
_entity.pdbx_description
1 polymer ?
#
loop_
_entity_poly.entity_id
_entity_poly.type
_entity_poly.pdbx_seq_one_letter_code
_entity_poly.pdbx_strand_id
1 'polypeptide(L)' 'MSEIPAADLRALLHDLHSTAAQDAATARIALTIWRQARDRGNDALAKTAAADIEAALESLFIALARIEARGKEILRDRA' A
#
# COMPACT_ATOMS: atom_id res chain seq x y z
N MET A 1 -21.19 25.19 9.29
CA MET A 1 -20.64 24.18 8.36
C MET A 1 -19.13 24.21 8.52
N SER A 2 -18.54 23.17 9.09
CA SER A 2 -17.09 23.08 9.25
C SER A 2 -16.46 22.67 7.91
N GLU A 3 -15.82 23.59 7.21
CA GLU A 3 -15.05 23.28 5.99
C GLU A 3 -13.81 22.46 6.34
N ILE A 4 -13.65 21.28 5.75
CA ILE A 4 -12.42 20.48 5.89
C ILE A 4 -11.26 21.29 5.29
N PRO A 5 -10.16 21.53 6.01
CA PRO A 5 -9.04 22.25 5.47
C PRO A 5 -8.48 21.51 4.26
N ALA A 6 -8.36 22.21 3.14
CA ALA A 6 -7.81 21.64 1.91
C ALA A 6 -6.39 21.07 2.11
N ALA A 7 -5.66 21.48 3.14
CA ALA A 7 -4.36 20.95 3.52
C ALA A 7 -4.44 19.51 4.07
N ASP A 8 -5.38 19.23 4.98
CA ASP A 8 -5.56 17.91 5.59
C ASP A 8 -6.01 16.88 4.56
N LEU A 9 -6.92 17.28 3.66
CA LEU A 9 -7.35 16.44 2.55
C LEU A 9 -6.21 16.17 1.56
N ARG A 10 -5.40 17.19 1.24
CA ARG A 10 -4.22 17.02 0.37
C ARG A 10 -3.18 16.08 0.98
N ALA A 11 -2.95 16.16 2.29
CA ALA A 11 -2.05 15.26 2.99
C ALA A 11 -2.54 13.81 2.92
N LEU A 12 -3.83 13.56 3.22
CA LEU A 12 -4.42 12.22 3.12
C LEU A 12 -4.32 11.64 1.71
N LEU A 13 -4.61 12.44 0.67
CA LEU A 13 -4.51 12.00 -0.72
C LEU A 13 -3.06 11.73 -1.12
N HIS A 14 -2.12 12.53 -0.63
CA HIS A 14 -0.70 12.31 -0.87
C HIS A 14 -0.20 11.04 -0.19
N ASP A 15 -0.59 10.80 1.06
CA ASP A 15 -0.22 9.58 1.81
C ASP A 15 -0.81 8.33 1.16
N LEU A 16 -2.07 8.42 0.70
CA LEU A 16 -2.72 7.36 -0.07
C LEU A 16 -1.99 7.06 -1.36
N HIS A 17 -1.69 8.10 -2.15
CA HIS A 17 -1.05 7.93 -3.43
C HIS A 17 0.38 7.42 -3.29
N SER A 18 1.17 7.99 -2.38
CA SER A 18 2.57 7.61 -2.15
C SER A 18 2.69 6.18 -1.62
N THR A 19 1.86 5.80 -0.65
CA THR A 19 1.90 4.45 -0.08
C THR A 19 1.39 3.42 -1.09
N ALA A 20 0.25 3.68 -1.74
CA ALA A 20 -0.28 2.77 -2.75
C ALA A 20 0.68 2.60 -3.94
N ALA A 21 1.37 3.67 -4.36
CA ALA A 21 2.34 3.60 -5.45
C ALA A 21 3.59 2.78 -5.06
N GLN A 22 4.12 2.96 -3.85
CA GLN A 22 5.30 2.24 -3.38
C GLN A 22 5.02 0.75 -3.18
N ASP A 23 3.98 0.40 -2.43
CA ASP A 23 3.67 -1.01 -2.16
C ASP A 23 3.24 -1.75 -3.42
N ALA A 24 2.48 -1.11 -4.32
CA ALA A 24 2.15 -1.69 -5.63
C ALA A 24 3.39 -1.87 -6.52
N ALA A 25 4.37 -0.96 -6.46
CA ALA A 25 5.63 -1.12 -7.18
C ALA A 25 6.43 -2.32 -6.64
N THR A 26 6.54 -2.45 -5.31
CA THR A 26 7.20 -3.59 -4.65
C THR A 26 6.54 -4.91 -5.06
N ALA A 27 5.20 -5.01 -4.98
CA ALA A 27 4.46 -6.20 -5.38
C ALA A 27 4.65 -6.54 -6.86
N ARG A 28 4.70 -5.54 -7.75
CA ARG A 28 4.96 -5.76 -9.20
C ARG A 28 6.36 -6.29 -9.48
N ILE A 29 7.38 -5.77 -8.77
CA ILE A 29 8.76 -6.24 -8.89
C ILE A 29 8.85 -7.69 -8.42
N ALA A 30 8.31 -7.99 -7.23
CA ALA A 30 8.30 -9.34 -6.68
C ALA A 30 7.54 -10.33 -7.59
N LEU A 31 6.39 -9.95 -8.16
CA LEU A 31 5.68 -10.76 -9.15
C LEU A 31 6.51 -11.02 -10.42
N THR A 32 7.27 -10.04 -10.88
CA THR A 32 8.15 -10.21 -12.04
C THR A 32 9.26 -11.21 -11.73
N ILE A 33 9.89 -11.10 -10.56
CA ILE A 33 10.91 -12.05 -10.08
C ILE A 33 10.30 -13.45 -9.96
N TRP A 34 9.11 -13.57 -9.38
CA TRP A 34 8.39 -14.83 -9.23
C TRP A 34 8.18 -15.52 -10.58
N ARG A 35 7.67 -14.80 -11.59
CA ARG A 35 7.44 -15.34 -12.94
C ARG A 35 8.75 -15.88 -13.54
N GLN A 36 9.80 -15.07 -13.50
CA GLN A 36 11.11 -15.45 -14.02
C GLN A 36 11.73 -16.64 -13.28
N ALA A 37 11.50 -16.75 -11.96
CA ALA A 37 11.97 -17.86 -11.16
C ALA A 37 11.25 -19.17 -11.53
N ARG A 38 9.92 -19.11 -11.73
CA ARG A 38 9.09 -20.24 -12.19
C ARG A 38 9.50 -20.71 -13.58
N ASP A 39 9.72 -19.78 -14.50
CA ASP A 39 10.16 -20.09 -15.88
C ASP A 39 11.52 -20.81 -15.90
N ARG A 40 12.38 -20.56 -14.90
CA ARG A 40 13.70 -21.18 -14.76
C ARG A 40 13.72 -22.42 -13.85
N GLY A 41 12.56 -22.84 -13.32
CA GLY A 41 12.48 -23.95 -12.35
C GLY A 41 13.16 -23.67 -11.01
N ASN A 42 13.39 -22.40 -10.66
CA ASN A 42 13.99 -22.02 -9.38
C ASN A 42 12.88 -21.84 -8.33
N ASP A 43 12.45 -22.95 -7.74
CA ASP A 43 11.35 -22.97 -6.78
C ASP A 43 11.67 -22.21 -5.48
N ALA A 44 12.93 -22.19 -5.06
CA ALA A 44 13.36 -21.46 -3.87
C ALA A 44 13.16 -19.94 -4.04
N LEU A 45 13.63 -19.38 -5.16
CA LEU A 45 13.45 -17.96 -5.46
C LEU A 45 11.97 -17.62 -5.70
N ALA A 46 11.22 -18.51 -6.36
CA ALA A 46 9.79 -18.31 -6.54
C ALA A 46 9.06 -18.25 -5.19
N LYS A 47 9.41 -19.11 -4.22
CA LYS A 47 8.80 -19.06 -2.89
C LYS A 47 9.12 -17.77 -2.15
N THR A 48 10.36 -17.29 -2.19
CA THR A 48 10.74 -16.00 -1.59
C THR A 48 9.97 -14.85 -2.21
N ALA A 49 9.94 -14.79 -3.54
CA ALA A 49 9.23 -13.73 -4.25
C ALA A 49 7.72 -13.74 -3.98
N ALA A 50 7.11 -14.92 -3.77
CA ALA A 50 5.71 -15.00 -3.36
C ALA A 50 5.47 -14.41 -1.96
N ALA A 51 6.36 -14.70 -1.00
CA ALA A 51 6.28 -14.12 0.34
C ALA A 51 6.46 -12.59 0.31
N ASP A 52 7.34 -12.07 -0.54
CA ASP A 52 7.52 -10.63 -0.71
C ASP A 52 6.26 -9.94 -1.28
N ILE A 53 5.53 -10.61 -2.19
CA ILE A 53 4.24 -10.12 -2.70
C ILE A 53 3.22 -10.07 -1.56
N GLU A 54 3.09 -11.13 -0.78
CA GLU A 54 2.16 -11.19 0.36
C GLU A 54 2.45 -10.10 1.38
N ALA A 55 3.72 -9.91 1.76
CA ALA A 55 4.14 -8.87 2.69
C ALA A 55 3.85 -7.45 2.16
N ALA A 56 4.09 -7.20 0.86
CA ALA A 56 3.77 -5.91 0.24
C ALA A 56 2.26 -5.63 0.22
N LEU A 57 1.43 -6.65 -0.03
CA LEU A 57 -0.03 -6.52 0.02
C LEU A 57 -0.53 -6.28 1.45
N GLU A 58 0.02 -6.98 2.43
CA GLU A 58 -0.32 -6.78 3.85
C GLU A 58 0.05 -5.36 4.32
N SER A 59 1.26 -4.89 3.98
CA SER A 59 1.70 -3.51 4.22
C SER A 59 0.73 -2.49 3.62
N LEU A 60 0.31 -2.72 2.37
CA LEU A 60 -0.65 -1.85 1.69
C LEU A 60 -1.98 -1.78 2.45
N PHE A 61 -2.53 -2.93 2.87
CA PHE A 61 -3.78 -2.95 3.61
C PHE A 61 -3.68 -2.24 4.97
N ILE A 62 -2.58 -2.42 5.70
CA ILE A 62 -2.32 -1.72 6.97
C ILE A 62 -2.25 -0.21 6.74
N ALA A 63 -1.55 0.23 5.70
CA ALA A 63 -1.45 1.65 5.38
C ALA A 63 -2.80 2.26 5.01
N LEU A 64 -3.61 1.56 4.21
CA LEU A 64 -4.97 1.99 3.85
C LEU A 64 -5.85 2.11 5.09
N ALA A 65 -5.80 1.16 6.02
CA ALA A 65 -6.55 1.20 7.27
C ALA A 65 -6.14 2.41 8.15
N ARG A 66 -4.84 2.73 8.20
CA ARG A 66 -4.33 3.92 8.91
C ARG A 66 -4.82 5.23 8.28
N ILE A 67 -4.82 5.32 6.95
CA ILE A 67 -5.33 6.50 6.22
C ILE A 67 -6.83 6.66 6.46
N GLU A 68 -7.59 5.56 6.45
CA GLU A 68 -9.02 5.58 6.76
C GLU A 68 -9.28 6.06 8.19
N ALA A 69 -8.52 5.54 9.17
CA ALA A 69 -8.63 5.97 10.56
C ALA A 69 -8.34 7.47 10.71
N ARG A 70 -7.28 7.97 10.06
CA ARG A 70 -6.93 9.40 10.06
C ARG A 70 -8.01 10.26 9.42
N GLY A 71 -8.61 9.80 8.33
CA GLY A 71 -9.76 10.46 7.70
C GLY A 71 -10.96 10.57 8.64
N LYS A 72 -11.26 9.51 9.40
CA LYS A 72 -12.35 9.52 10.41
C LYS A 72 -12.05 10.49 11.56
N GLU A 73 -10.81 10.60 12.02
CA GLU A 73 -10.40 11.57 13.05
C GLU A 73 -10.66 13.01 12.61
N ILE A 74 -10.22 13.38 11.40
CA ILE A 74 -10.44 14.72 10.84
C ILE A 74 -11.93 15.09 10.80
N LEU A 75 -12.79 14.11 10.49
CA LEU A 75 -14.25 14.31 10.49
C LEU A 75 -14.85 14.40 11.90
N ARG A 76 -14.31 13.67 12.88
CA ARG A 76 -14.79 13.67 14.28
C ARG A 76 -14.42 14.94 15.04
N ASP A 77 -13.22 15.48 14.84
CA ASP A 77 -12.77 16.73 15.47
C ASP A 77 -13.61 17.96 15.02
N ARG A 78 -14.53 17.74 14.07
CA ARG A 78 -15.34 18.76 13.40
C ARG A 78 -16.86 18.58 13.62
N ALA A 79 -17.29 17.47 14.22
CA ALA A 79 -18.68 17.12 14.52
C ALA A 79 -19.07 17.59 15.93
#